data_AF-A0A1V4A131-F1
#
_entry.id   AF-A0A1V4A131-F1
#
_cell.length_a   1.000
_cell.length_b   1.000
_cell.length_c   1.000
_cell.angle_alpha   90.00
_cell.angle_beta   90.00
_cell.angle_gamma   90.00
#
_symmetry.space_group_name_H-M   'P 1'
#
loop_
_entity.id
_entity.type
_entity.pdbx_description
1 polymer ?
#
loop_
_entity_poly.entity_id
_entity_poly.type
_entity_poly.pdbx_seq_one_letter_code
_entity_poly.pdbx_strand_id
1 'polypeptide(L)'
;MCGWGGRAAILPNGDLAGCVLSRDFPAGNVLESRLGDLVRSSAWSELAVRIPPRGGRTACTPDNCDPSKDGEDCAPAESEACDPAYE
;
A
#
# COMPACT_ATOMS: atom_id res chain seq x y z
N MET A 1 5.36 -3.51 0.63
CA MET A 1 5.46 -2.04 0.63
C MET A 1 5.60 -1.59 -0.81
N CYS A 2 4.69 -0.76 -1.28
CA CYS A 2 4.60 -0.32 -2.67
C CYS A 2 5.29 1.05 -2.79
N GLY A 3 6.15 1.25 -3.80
CA GLY A 3 6.88 2.51 -4.03
C GLY A 3 8.01 2.81 -3.04
N TRP A 4 7.76 2.79 -1.73
CA TRP A 4 8.71 3.27 -0.70
C TRP A 4 9.84 2.29 -0.32
N GLY A 5 9.73 1.02 -0.73
CA GLY A 5 10.70 -0.04 -0.38
C GLY A 5 11.58 -0.50 -1.54
N GLY A 6 11.79 0.35 -2.56
CA GLY A 6 12.52 -0.03 -3.79
C GLY A 6 11.77 -1.03 -4.67
N ARG A 7 10.48 -1.23 -4.42
CA ARG A 7 9.60 -2.10 -5.20
C ARG A 7 8.76 -1.25 -6.12
N ALA A 8 8.71 -1.68 -7.38
CA ALA A 8 7.85 -1.18 -8.42
C ALA A 8 7.31 -2.38 -9.21
N ALA A 9 6.19 -2.21 -9.88
CA ALA A 9 5.66 -3.16 -10.84
C ALA A 9 5.51 -2.47 -12.20
N ILE A 10 5.84 -3.19 -13.27
CA ILE A 10 5.42 -2.83 -14.62
C ILE A 10 4.22 -3.69 -14.96
N LEU A 11 3.09 -3.05 -15.24
CA LEU A 11 1.85 -3.72 -15.62
C LEU A 11 1.93 -4.23 -17.08
N PRO A 12 1.05 -5.16 -17.50
CA PRO A 12 1.09 -5.71 -18.87
C PRO A 12 0.91 -4.68 -19.99
N ASN A 13 0.31 -3.53 -19.69
CA ASN A 13 0.16 -2.41 -20.62
C ASN A 13 1.36 -1.43 -20.61
N GLY A 14 2.40 -1.70 -19.80
CA GLY A 14 3.59 -0.86 -19.67
C GLY A 14 3.54 0.18 -18.54
N ASP A 15 2.44 0.28 -17.79
CA ASP A 15 2.34 1.27 -16.73
C ASP A 15 3.27 0.92 -15.55
N LEU A 16 3.99 1.92 -15.08
CA LEU A 16 4.80 1.86 -13.87
C LEU A 16 3.91 2.12 -12.66
N ALA A 17 3.76 1.13 -11.79
CA ALA A 17 3.04 1.24 -10.53
C ALA A 17 3.98 1.00 -9.34
N GLY A 18 3.61 1.49 -8.15
CA GLY A 18 4.34 1.21 -6.91
C GLY A 18 4.42 -0.29 -6.55
N CYS A 19 3.44 -1.09 -6.96
CA CYS A 19 3.38 -2.56 -6.89
C CYS A 19 2.12 -3.04 -7.63
N VAL A 20 1.89 -4.36 -7.70
CA VAL A 20 0.65 -4.92 -8.30
C VAL A 20 -0.62 -4.48 -7.56
N LEU A 21 -0.54 -4.23 -6.24
CA LEU A 21 -1.66 -3.74 -5.44
C LEU A 21 -1.97 -2.25 -5.67
N SER A 22 -1.06 -1.49 -6.28
CA SER A 22 -1.26 -0.07 -6.60
C SER A 22 -1.49 0.14 -8.10
N ARG A 23 -2.10 -0.84 -8.79
CA ARG A 23 -2.29 -0.82 -10.25
C ARG A 23 -3.13 0.37 -10.74
N ASP A 24 -4.02 0.86 -9.89
CA ASP A 24 -4.91 1.99 -10.20
C ASP A 24 -4.24 3.36 -10.01
N PHE A 25 -2.96 3.37 -9.61
CA PHE A 25 -2.15 4.57 -9.46
C PHE A 25 -0.89 4.44 -10.33
N PRO A 26 -0.99 4.60 -11.66
CA PRO A 26 0.18 4.59 -12.53
C PRO A 26 1.00 5.88 -12.39
N ALA A 27 2.33 5.77 -12.48
CA ALA A 27 3.31 6.85 -12.43
C ALA A 27 4.02 7.06 -13.79
N GLY A 28 3.33 6.72 -14.88
CA GLY A 28 3.80 6.81 -16.26
C GLY A 28 3.94 5.43 -16.92
N ASN A 29 4.38 5.41 -18.18
CA ASN A 29 4.43 4.19 -19.01
C ASN A 29 5.81 3.99 -19.65
N VAL A 30 6.36 2.77 -19.56
CA VAL A 30 7.71 2.45 -20.05
C VAL A 30 7.81 2.36 -21.58
N LEU A 31 6.68 2.26 -22.27
CA LEU A 31 6.62 2.29 -23.72
C LEU A 31 6.81 3.71 -24.27
N GLU A 32 6.53 4.73 -23.45
CA GLU A 32 6.63 6.15 -23.83
C GLU A 32 7.91 6.80 -23.30
N SER A 33 8.35 6.41 -22.10
CA SER A 33 9.48 7.01 -21.40
C SER A 33 10.43 5.95 -20.86
N ARG A 34 11.72 6.27 -20.76
CA ARG A 34 12.68 5.33 -20.17
C ARG A 34 12.34 5.12 -18.70
N LEU A 35 12.39 3.87 -18.25
CA LEU A 35 12.12 3.52 -16.85
C LEU A 35 12.95 4.34 -15.86
N GLY A 36 14.23 4.56 -16.19
CA GLY A 36 15.14 5.37 -15.36
C GLY A 36 14.72 6.83 -15.19
N ASP A 37 13.97 7.38 -16.15
CA ASP A 37 13.46 8.74 -16.08
C ASP A 37 12.15 8.76 -15.28
N LEU A 38 11.30 7.75 -15.46
CA LEU A 38 10.05 7.59 -14.71
C LEU A 38 10.29 7.45 -13.21
N VAL A 39 11.24 6.61 -12.77
CA VAL A 39 11.53 6.42 -11.33
C VAL A 39 12.20 7.64 -10.68
N ARG A 40 12.71 8.58 -11.49
CA ARG A 40 13.26 9.86 -11.01
C ARG A 40 12.28 11.03 -11.18
N SER A 41 11.10 10.75 -11.73
CA SER A 41 10.08 11.77 -11.99
C SER A 41 9.41 12.26 -10.71
N SER A 42 8.81 13.44 -10.78
CA SER A 42 7.94 13.96 -9.73
C SER A 42 6.72 13.08 -9.52
N ALA A 43 6.12 12.54 -10.59
CA ALA A 43 4.96 11.65 -10.51
C ALA A 43 5.26 10.40 -9.66
N TRP A 44 6.44 9.79 -9.83
CA TRP A 44 6.88 8.68 -8.99
C TRP A 44 7.07 9.10 -7.53
N SER A 45 7.63 10.29 -7.30
CA SER A 45 7.86 10.82 -5.96
C SER A 45 6.54 11.12 -5.23
N GLU A 46 5.56 11.69 -5.92
CA GLU A 46 4.22 11.94 -5.40
C GLU A 46 3.48 10.65 -5.06
N LEU A 47 3.55 9.64 -5.94
CA LEU A 47 2.99 8.32 -5.67
C LEU A 47 3.63 7.69 -4.42
N ALA A 48 4.95 7.80 -4.30
CA ALA A 48 5.69 7.23 -3.18
C ALA A 48 5.32 7.88 -1.83
N VAL A 49 4.98 9.18 -1.82
CA VAL A 49 4.55 9.91 -0.61
C VAL A 49 3.10 9.58 -0.23
N ARG A 50 2.22 9.33 -1.20
CA ARG A 50 0.81 8.95 -0.93
C ARG A 50 0.67 7.58 -0.29
N ILE A 51 1.63 6.70 -0.50
CA ILE A 51 1.65 5.38 0.13
C ILE A 51 2.29 5.57 1.50
N PRO A 52 1.50 5.62 2.59
CA PRO A 52 2.07 5.85 3.90
C PRO A 52 3.09 4.74 4.17
N PRO A 53 4.23 5.06 4.82
CA PRO A 53 5.00 4.02 5.42
C PRO A 53 4.07 3.10 6.22
N ARG A 54 4.40 1.81 6.33
CA ARG A 54 4.06 1.14 7.59
C ARG A 54 4.81 1.92 8.66
N GLY A 55 4.20 2.99 9.17
CA GLY A 55 4.66 3.65 10.36
C GLY A 55 4.79 2.56 11.41
N GLY A 56 5.68 2.76 12.37
CA GLY A 56 5.74 1.94 13.58
C GLY A 56 4.46 2.08 14.42
N ARG A 57 3.28 1.95 13.80
CA ARG A 57 2.10 1.44 14.46
C ARG A 57 2.59 0.12 15.03
N THR A 58 2.74 0.08 16.36
CA THR A 58 2.56 -1.14 17.12
C THR A 58 1.45 -1.89 16.39
N ALA A 59 1.75 -3.07 15.84
CA ALA A 59 0.68 -3.91 15.32
C ALA A 59 -0.41 -3.87 16.38
N CYS A 60 -1.67 -3.55 16.01
CA CYS A 60 -2.77 -3.77 16.93
C CYS A 60 -2.57 -5.19 17.42
N THR A 61 -2.29 -5.41 18.70
CA THR A 61 -1.76 -6.67 19.20
C THR A 61 -2.72 -7.77 18.77
N PRO A 62 -2.41 -8.60 17.75
CA PRO A 62 -3.32 -9.64 17.32
C PRO A 62 -2.78 -10.94 17.89
N ASP A 63 -2.46 -10.98 19.19
CA ASP A 63 -2.06 -12.22 19.84
C ASP A 63 -3.27 -13.12 20.12
N ASN A 64 -4.50 -12.63 19.90
CA ASN A 64 -5.73 -13.38 20.17
C ASN A 64 -6.63 -13.67 18.95
N CYS A 65 -6.34 -13.14 17.76
CA CYS A 65 -7.12 -13.46 16.57
C CYS A 65 -6.36 -14.45 15.69
N ASP A 66 -6.48 -15.72 16.06
CA ASP A 66 -6.16 -16.84 15.17
C ASP A 66 -7.24 -16.89 14.07
N PRO A 67 -6.93 -16.60 12.79
CA PRO A 67 -7.90 -16.69 11.69
C PRO A 67 -8.42 -18.13 11.46
N SER A 68 -7.85 -19.12 12.14
CA SER A 68 -8.38 -20.49 12.21
C SER A 68 -9.55 -20.62 13.20
N LYS A 69 -9.90 -19.55 13.92
CA LYS A 69 -10.88 -19.46 15.00
C LYS A 69 -11.92 -18.35 14.75
N ASP A 70 -12.32 -18.17 13.50
CA ASP A 70 -13.39 -17.24 13.06
C ASP A 70 -14.79 -17.73 13.49
N GLY A 71 -14.97 -17.96 14.80
CA GLY A 71 -16.19 -18.48 15.40
C GLY A 71 -16.86 -17.45 16.29
N GLU A 72 -16.26 -17.14 17.45
CA GLU A 72 -16.99 -16.38 18.49
C GLU A 72 -16.11 -15.40 19.31
N ASP A 73 -14.80 -15.29 19.04
CA ASP A 73 -13.85 -14.59 19.94
C ASP A 73 -13.05 -13.42 19.31
N CYS A 74 -13.14 -13.18 18.00
CA CYS A 74 -12.38 -12.10 17.38
C CYS A 74 -13.21 -10.82 17.28
N ALA A 75 -13.12 -9.96 18.31
CA ALA A 75 -13.55 -8.58 18.20
C ALA A 75 -12.57 -7.81 17.29
N PRO A 76 -13.11 -7.22 16.21
CA PRO A 76 -13.02 -5.77 16.10
C PRO A 76 -14.41 -5.13 16.23
N ALA A 77 -15.47 -5.93 16.36
CA ALA A 77 -16.84 -5.44 16.48
C ALA A 77 -17.14 -4.83 17.87
N GLU A 78 -16.42 -5.26 18.91
CA GLU A 78 -16.65 -4.85 20.31
C GLU A 78 -15.59 -3.88 20.84
N SER A 79 -14.57 -3.55 20.05
CA SER A 79 -13.51 -2.62 20.44
C SER A 79 -13.74 -1.23 19.84
N GLU A 80 -13.57 -0.20 20.67
CA GLU A 80 -13.68 1.20 20.24
C GLU A 80 -12.69 1.48 19.11
N ALA A 81 -13.19 2.00 17.99
CA ALA A 81 -12.37 2.27 16.82
C ALA A 81 -11.26 3.28 17.15
N CYS A 82 -10.05 3.02 16.65
CA CYS A 82 -8.96 3.98 16.80
C CYS A 82 -9.24 5.25 15.97
N ASP A 83 -8.93 6.42 16.55
CA ASP A 83 -9.25 7.70 15.93
C ASP A 83 -8.62 7.92 14.53
N PRO A 84 -9.38 8.55 13.59
CA PRO A 84 -10.76 8.99 13.77
C PRO A 84 -11.76 7.82 13.60
N ALA A 85 -12.62 7.66 14.60
CA ALA A 85 -13.74 6.73 14.55
C ALA A 85 -14.90 7.38 13.77
N TYR A 86 -15.05 7.00 12.50
CA TYR A 86 -16.21 7.22 11.60
C TYR A 86 -16.93 8.59 11.62
N GLU A 87 -16.94 9.29 10.47
CA GLU A 87 -17.86 10.42 10.18
C GLU A 87 -19.25 9.92 9.74
#